data_AF-A0AA42EBX7-F1
#
_entry.id   AF-A0AA42EBX7-F1
#
_cell.length_a   1.000
_cell.length_b   1.000
_cell.length_c   1.000
_cell.angle_alpha   90.00
_cell.angle_beta   90.00
_cell.angle_gamma   90.00
#
_symmetry.space_group_name_H-M   'P 1'
#
loop_
_entity.id
_entity.type
_entity.pdbx_description
1 polymer ?
#
loop_
_entity_poly.entity_id
_entity_poly.type
_entity_poly.pdbx_seq_one_letter_code
_entity_poly.pdbx_strand_id
1 'polypeptide(L)'
;MSATIRFAPTREDAGARMDRFGGECGRRERPGIARRMIGVATAAVALAAWFGQPAAAQPRHGAEDKAPLVLTQAQSRVSGLPAGYGERMNNNTLTVMTSAPGGGWLLLGHDIATVLDDGEEMRILPLVGRGGGQNVRDVRFLKGVDLGIVQLNVLTEMQRTNEIGRLDDKISYIAKLSNDEMHVVVRADSGINSLADLNGKRVNVHNAGSGTAMLAPSVFAKLGVQPILTNMPQADALLKMKSGEIAATILISGKPLSPYQRLAAGSGYRLLPIPYSRQLHSEFLPATLSSADYPNLIAAGQEVETIAVSTLLIAYNWPKNTDRYRRIANFVHRFFEHIEQFQKPPRHPKWREINLHASVPGWHRFPAAEEWLQHNSQAREIRQQFDRFLLARDGNARPQSHAEVEQMFREFMQWKDTRPRR
;
A
#
# COMPACT_ATOMS: atom_id res chain seq x y z
N MET A 1 34.12 -19.17 -45.92
CA MET A 1 33.05 -19.02 -46.94
C MET A 1 32.02 -18.05 -46.39
N SER A 2 32.05 -16.80 -46.89
CA SER A 2 31.16 -15.71 -46.50
C SER A 2 29.78 -15.88 -47.13
N ALA A 3 28.71 -15.74 -46.35
CA ALA A 3 27.35 -15.64 -46.86
C ALA A 3 26.77 -14.27 -46.46
N THR A 4 26.81 -13.34 -47.41
CA THR A 4 26.17 -12.03 -47.38
C THR A 4 24.72 -12.18 -47.87
N ILE A 5 23.73 -11.82 -47.05
CA ILE A 5 22.34 -11.68 -47.50
C ILE A 5 22.03 -10.19 -47.67
N ARG A 6 21.63 -9.83 -48.90
CA ARG A 6 21.25 -8.49 -49.35
C ARG A 6 19.81 -8.16 -48.95
N PHE A 7 19.58 -6.88 -48.67
CA PHE A 7 18.26 -6.27 -48.47
C PHE A 7 17.66 -5.71 -49.76
N ALA A 8 16.33 -5.47 -49.68
CA ALA A 8 15.52 -4.41 -50.33
C ALA A 8 14.63 -4.85 -51.54
N PRO A 9 13.61 -4.05 -51.94
CA PRO A 9 12.54 -3.37 -51.18
C PRO A 9 11.16 -3.39 -51.93
N THR A 10 10.23 -2.48 -51.57
CA THR A 10 9.12 -1.82 -52.32
C THR A 10 7.71 -2.10 -51.75
N ARG A 11 6.92 -1.10 -51.32
CA ARG A 11 6.11 -0.01 -51.97
C ARG A 11 4.63 -0.27 -51.62
N GLU A 12 3.97 0.64 -50.89
CA GLU A 12 3.15 1.80 -51.35
C GLU A 12 1.67 1.44 -51.57
N ASP A 13 0.83 2.28 -50.97
CA ASP A 13 -0.56 2.65 -51.29
C ASP A 13 -1.70 1.62 -51.32
N ALA A 14 -2.70 1.87 -50.47
CA ALA A 14 -4.07 2.10 -50.93
C ALA A 14 -4.94 2.69 -49.80
N GLY A 15 -5.42 3.91 -50.01
CA GLY A 15 -6.52 4.48 -49.23
C GLY A 15 -7.83 3.72 -49.48
N ALA A 16 -8.65 3.59 -48.45
CA ALA A 16 -10.00 3.07 -48.56
C ALA A 16 -11.03 4.09 -48.08
N ARG A 17 -12.02 4.22 -48.94
CA ARG A 17 -13.07 5.21 -49.03
C ARG A 17 -14.19 4.90 -48.04
N MET A 18 -14.80 5.98 -47.57
CA MET A 18 -16.06 6.05 -46.86
C MET A 18 -17.19 5.50 -47.74
N ASP A 19 -17.97 4.54 -47.25
CA ASP A 19 -19.32 4.28 -47.75
C ASP A 19 -20.28 3.80 -46.66
N ARG A 20 -21.50 4.29 -46.81
CA ARG A 20 -22.65 4.19 -45.92
C ARG A 20 -23.29 2.82 -46.07
N PHE A 21 -23.77 2.23 -44.97
CA PHE A 21 -24.98 1.39 -45.00
C PHE A 21 -25.78 1.58 -43.71
N GLY A 22 -26.99 2.11 -43.88
CA GLY A 22 -28.02 2.14 -42.86
C GLY A 22 -28.64 0.75 -42.71
N GLY A 23 -28.89 0.36 -41.46
CA GLY A 23 -29.62 -0.85 -41.09
C GLY A 23 -30.65 -0.48 -40.04
N GLU A 24 -31.91 -0.72 -40.38
CA GLU A 24 -33.12 -0.32 -39.67
C GLU A 24 -33.27 -1.01 -38.30
N CYS A 25 -33.65 -0.23 -37.30
CA CYS A 25 -33.98 -0.69 -35.96
C CYS A 25 -35.48 -1.04 -35.90
N GLY A 26 -35.79 -2.34 -35.86
CA GLY A 26 -37.15 -2.86 -35.76
C GLY A 26 -37.73 -2.74 -34.34
N ARG A 27 -38.76 -1.89 -34.18
CA ARG A 27 -39.68 -1.89 -33.04
C ARG A 27 -40.62 -3.09 -33.10
N ARG A 28 -40.72 -3.85 -32.01
CA ARG A 28 -41.88 -4.71 -31.70
C ARG A 28 -42.54 -4.21 -30.43
N GLU A 29 -43.81 -3.83 -30.55
CA GLU A 29 -44.74 -3.57 -29.44
C GLU A 29 -45.31 -4.88 -28.89
N ARG A 30 -45.64 -4.89 -27.58
CA ARG A 30 -46.85 -5.51 -26.98
C ARG A 30 -46.94 -5.11 -25.47
N PRO A 31 -48.13 -5.17 -24.84
CA PRO A 31 -48.63 -4.04 -24.05
C PRO A 31 -48.76 -4.26 -22.52
N GLY A 32 -48.81 -3.14 -21.80
CA GLY A 32 -49.89 -2.80 -20.85
C GLY A 32 -49.93 -3.46 -19.47
N ILE A 33 -49.38 -2.77 -18.45
CA ILE A 33 -49.93 -2.80 -17.08
C ILE A 33 -49.89 -1.38 -16.49
N ALA A 34 -51.08 -0.90 -16.12
CA ALA A 34 -51.36 0.43 -15.60
C ALA A 34 -50.81 0.64 -14.17
N ARG A 35 -50.24 1.83 -13.90
CA ARG A 35 -50.06 2.37 -12.55
C ARG A 35 -50.72 3.75 -12.46
N ARG A 36 -51.68 3.84 -11.54
CA ARG A 36 -52.48 5.03 -11.22
C ARG A 36 -51.61 6.15 -10.65
N MET A 37 -51.75 7.36 -11.21
CA MET A 37 -51.45 8.62 -10.55
C MET A 37 -52.76 9.21 -9.99
N ILE A 38 -52.75 9.71 -8.76
CA ILE A 38 -53.80 10.60 -8.24
C ILE A 38 -53.13 11.79 -7.54
N GLY A 39 -53.15 12.94 -8.23
CA GLY A 39 -53.90 14.13 -7.82
C GLY A 39 -53.54 14.82 -6.50
N VAL A 40 -52.85 15.94 -6.62
CA VAL A 40 -52.82 17.07 -5.68
C VAL A 40 -54.20 17.74 -5.65
N ALA A 41 -54.70 18.12 -4.46
CA ALA A 41 -55.79 19.09 -4.32
C ALA A 41 -55.65 19.92 -3.02
N THR A 42 -55.51 21.22 -3.21
CA THR A 42 -55.57 22.34 -2.25
C THR A 42 -56.97 22.94 -2.19
N ALA A 43 -57.43 23.34 -0.98
CA ALA A 43 -58.33 24.48 -0.62
C ALA A 43 -59.05 24.11 0.71
N ALA A 44 -59.04 24.84 1.83
CA ALA A 44 -59.21 26.27 2.19
C ALA A 44 -60.59 26.54 2.87
N VAL A 45 -60.51 26.83 4.19
CA VAL A 45 -61.25 27.84 5.00
C VAL A 45 -62.75 27.70 5.33
N ALA A 46 -63.06 27.69 6.66
CA ALA A 46 -63.97 28.61 7.38
C ALA A 46 -63.97 28.25 8.91
N LEU A 47 -63.47 29.02 9.89
CA LEU A 47 -63.80 30.34 10.49
C LEU A 47 -65.04 30.37 11.42
N ALA A 48 -64.78 30.63 12.72
CA ALA A 48 -65.58 31.37 13.73
C ALA A 48 -65.40 30.71 15.11
N ALA A 49 -65.36 31.38 16.27
CA ALA A 49 -65.17 32.76 16.71
C ALA A 49 -65.24 32.68 18.25
N TRP A 50 -64.52 33.52 19.00
CA TRP A 50 -65.03 34.10 20.26
C TRP A 50 -64.21 35.34 20.60
N PHE A 51 -64.93 36.44 20.75
CA PHE A 51 -64.46 37.81 20.98
C PHE A 51 -64.31 38.09 22.48
N GLY A 52 -63.37 38.97 22.84
CA GLY A 52 -63.31 39.54 24.20
C GLY A 52 -62.23 40.59 24.43
N GLN A 53 -62.57 41.86 24.12
CA GLN A 53 -62.03 43.14 24.62
C GLN A 53 -60.90 43.87 23.85
N PRO A 54 -61.03 45.20 23.63
CA PRO A 54 -60.01 46.06 23.00
C PRO A 54 -59.24 46.91 24.03
N ALA A 55 -57.94 47.13 23.82
CA ALA A 55 -57.28 48.45 23.91
C ALA A 55 -55.76 48.35 23.72
N ALA A 56 -55.20 49.48 23.24
CA ALA A 56 -53.80 49.85 23.06
C ALA A 56 -53.13 49.42 21.74
N ALA A 57 -53.00 50.40 20.84
CA ALA A 57 -52.20 50.35 19.63
C ALA A 57 -50.70 50.24 19.96
N GLN A 58 -50.03 49.23 19.39
CA GLN A 58 -48.57 49.14 19.30
C GLN A 58 -48.11 49.35 17.84
N PRO A 59 -46.99 50.04 17.61
CA PRO A 59 -46.51 50.33 16.26
C PRO A 59 -45.96 49.07 15.57
N ARG A 60 -46.28 48.93 14.28
CA ARG A 60 -45.70 47.92 13.39
C ARG A 60 -44.26 48.31 13.04
N HIS A 61 -43.28 47.49 13.43
CA HIS A 61 -42.02 47.31 12.72
C HIS A 61 -42.09 45.93 12.06
N GLY A 62 -41.97 45.77 10.75
CA GLY A 62 -40.90 46.27 9.89
C GLY A 62 -40.05 45.05 9.56
N ALA A 63 -40.15 44.54 8.32
CA ALA A 63 -39.53 43.31 7.87
C ALA A 63 -38.02 43.28 8.16
N GLU A 64 -37.55 42.22 8.82
CA GLU A 64 -36.12 41.96 8.98
C GLU A 64 -35.55 41.47 7.64
N ASP A 65 -34.84 42.37 6.97
CA ASP A 65 -33.82 42.06 5.98
C ASP A 65 -32.79 41.13 6.63
N LYS A 66 -32.69 39.89 6.13
CA LYS A 66 -31.58 38.99 6.48
C LYS A 66 -30.31 39.54 5.84
N ALA A 67 -29.57 40.33 6.61
CA ALA A 67 -28.22 40.74 6.25
C ALA A 67 -27.36 39.50 5.92
N PRO A 68 -26.50 39.56 4.89
CA PRO A 68 -25.57 38.48 4.60
C PRO A 68 -24.68 38.27 5.83
N LEU A 69 -24.40 37.01 6.16
CA LEU A 69 -23.39 36.62 7.15
C LEU A 69 -22.05 37.24 6.75
N VAL A 70 -21.78 38.44 7.24
CA VAL A 70 -20.45 39.01 7.28
C VAL A 70 -19.70 38.10 8.24
N LEU A 71 -18.78 37.28 7.70
CA LEU A 71 -17.70 36.66 8.47
C LEU A 71 -16.90 37.79 9.10
N THR A 72 -17.39 38.33 10.21
CA THR A 72 -16.60 39.15 11.11
C THR A 72 -15.44 38.26 11.49
N GLN A 73 -14.23 38.72 11.20
CA GLN A 73 -13.00 38.04 11.53
C GLN A 73 -12.98 37.74 13.03
N ALA A 74 -13.47 36.57 13.42
CA ALA A 74 -13.12 35.95 14.68
C ALA A 74 -11.67 35.49 14.53
N GLN A 75 -10.75 36.44 14.51
CA GLN A 75 -9.41 36.23 15.03
C GLN A 75 -9.58 36.09 16.55
N SER A 76 -10.16 34.97 16.97
CA SER A 76 -9.96 34.46 18.31
C SER A 76 -8.47 34.23 18.43
N ARG A 77 -7.78 35.18 19.06
CA ARG A 77 -6.41 34.96 19.53
C ARG A 77 -6.47 33.67 20.32
N VAL A 78 -5.82 32.62 19.82
CA VAL A 78 -5.53 31.43 20.62
C VAL A 78 -4.56 31.89 21.70
N SER A 79 -5.10 32.49 22.76
CA SER A 79 -4.33 33.05 23.86
C SER A 79 -3.74 31.89 24.66
N GLY A 80 -2.45 31.65 24.47
CA GLY A 80 -1.69 30.61 25.18
C GLY A 80 -0.65 29.87 24.32
N LEU A 81 -0.72 29.97 22.99
CA LEU A 81 0.29 29.36 22.12
C LEU A 81 1.44 30.32 21.82
N PRO A 82 2.71 29.86 21.83
CA PRO A 82 3.83 30.69 21.43
C PRO A 82 3.66 31.21 19.99
N ALA A 83 4.18 32.41 19.72
CA ALA A 83 4.17 32.98 18.37
C ALA A 83 4.76 31.98 17.35
N GLY A 84 4.15 31.87 16.18
CA GLY A 84 4.59 30.95 15.12
C GLY A 84 4.33 29.46 15.37
N TYR A 85 3.60 29.07 16.43
CA TYR A 85 3.31 27.66 16.75
C TYR A 85 2.70 26.89 15.56
N GLY A 86 1.68 27.45 14.93
CA GLY A 86 1.04 26.82 13.76
C GLY A 86 1.99 26.67 12.58
N GLU A 87 2.89 27.63 12.38
CA GLU A 87 3.90 27.57 11.31
C GLU A 87 4.94 26.48 11.59
N ARG A 88 5.46 26.37 12.82
CA ARG A 88 6.39 25.30 13.21
C ARG A 88 5.79 23.90 13.03
N MET A 89 4.58 23.70 13.55
CA MET A 89 3.80 22.48 13.34
C MET A 89 3.67 22.14 11.85
N ASN A 90 3.26 23.14 11.06
CA ASN A 90 3.08 22.98 9.64
C ASN A 90 4.39 22.87 8.88
N ASN A 91 5.55 23.22 9.44
CA ASN A 91 6.86 23.19 8.77
C ASN A 91 7.54 21.83 8.82
N ASN A 92 7.13 20.93 9.70
CA ASN A 92 7.72 19.60 9.81
C ASN A 92 6.67 18.48 9.88
N THR A 93 5.45 18.76 9.42
CA THR A 93 4.42 17.74 9.22
C THR A 93 4.62 17.02 7.87
N LEU A 94 4.64 15.69 7.90
CA LEU A 94 4.62 14.82 6.73
C LEU A 94 3.55 13.74 6.88
N THR A 95 3.02 13.27 5.76
CA THR A 95 2.10 12.14 5.72
C THR A 95 2.76 10.88 5.18
N VAL A 96 2.37 9.72 5.71
CA VAL A 96 2.86 8.41 5.26
C VAL A 96 1.67 7.55 4.88
N MET A 97 1.54 7.21 3.59
CA MET A 97 0.50 6.29 3.13
C MET A 97 0.86 4.84 3.47
N THR A 98 -0.03 4.17 4.20
CA THR A 98 0.20 2.81 4.75
C THR A 98 -0.72 1.76 4.11
N SER A 99 -1.17 0.73 4.84
CA SER A 99 -2.09 -0.29 4.36
C SER A 99 -3.54 0.00 4.77
N ALA A 100 -4.46 -0.80 4.24
CA ALA A 100 -5.83 -0.87 4.76
C ALA A 100 -5.82 -1.39 6.22
N PRO A 101 -6.90 -1.17 6.99
CA PRO A 101 -7.01 -1.67 8.36
C PRO A 101 -6.76 -3.18 8.44
N GLY A 102 -5.97 -3.61 9.42
CA GLY A 102 -5.57 -5.00 9.60
C GLY A 102 -4.35 -5.45 8.79
N GLY A 103 -3.80 -4.61 7.89
CA GLY A 103 -2.50 -4.84 7.25
C GLY A 103 -1.32 -4.37 8.12
N GLY A 104 -0.14 -4.96 7.92
CA GLY A 104 1.04 -4.71 8.76
C GLY A 104 1.61 -3.29 8.66
N TRP A 105 1.44 -2.60 7.53
CA TRP A 105 2.07 -1.30 7.31
C TRP A 105 1.45 -0.16 8.10
N LEU A 106 0.18 -0.28 8.51
CA LEU A 106 -0.44 0.72 9.39
C LEU A 106 0.25 0.75 10.77
N LEU A 107 0.67 -0.42 11.27
CA LEU A 107 1.47 -0.51 12.50
C LEU A 107 2.87 0.07 12.30
N LEU A 108 3.51 -0.18 11.16
CA LEU A 108 4.79 0.47 10.82
C LEU A 108 4.65 1.99 10.76
N GLY A 109 3.61 2.52 10.10
CA GLY A 109 3.34 3.96 10.07
C GLY A 109 3.11 4.55 11.46
N HIS A 110 2.35 3.85 12.31
CA HIS A 110 2.17 4.25 13.71
C HIS A 110 3.49 4.28 14.48
N ASP A 111 4.37 3.29 14.28
CA ASP A 111 5.69 3.28 14.89
C ASP A 111 6.56 4.45 14.40
N ILE A 112 6.56 4.75 13.09
CA ILE A 112 7.23 5.95 12.53
C ILE A 112 6.74 7.21 13.22
N ALA A 113 5.42 7.36 13.38
CA ALA A 113 4.87 8.50 14.09
C ALA A 113 5.28 8.52 15.56
N THR A 114 5.20 7.40 16.26
CA THR A 114 5.51 7.38 17.70
C THR A 114 6.99 7.65 18.00
N VAL A 115 7.90 7.20 17.13
CA VAL A 115 9.34 7.34 17.36
C VAL A 115 9.85 8.71 16.92
N LEU A 116 9.26 9.31 15.88
CA LEU A 116 9.77 10.55 15.29
C LEU A 116 8.99 11.80 15.68
N ASP A 117 7.74 11.68 16.14
CA ASP A 117 6.95 12.83 16.59
C ASP A 117 7.44 13.31 17.96
N ASP A 118 7.96 14.53 17.99
CA ASP A 118 8.42 15.22 19.20
C ASP A 118 7.49 16.39 19.58
N GLY A 119 6.35 16.55 18.89
CA GLY A 119 5.34 17.55 19.16
C GLY A 119 5.68 18.99 18.74
N GLU A 120 6.94 19.28 18.40
CA GLU A 120 7.42 20.64 18.12
C GLU A 120 8.11 20.77 16.77
N GLU A 121 8.98 19.81 16.44
CA GLU A 121 9.93 19.86 15.32
C GLU A 121 9.72 18.75 14.30
N MET A 122 8.87 17.76 14.58
CA MET A 122 8.42 16.77 13.61
C MET A 122 7.06 16.22 13.97
N ARG A 123 6.19 16.07 12.96
CA ARG A 123 4.92 15.38 13.10
C ARG A 123 4.69 14.47 11.92
N ILE A 124 4.43 13.20 12.19
CA ILE A 124 4.12 12.22 11.15
C ILE A 124 2.66 11.83 11.25
N LEU A 125 1.96 11.87 10.12
CA LEU A 125 0.56 11.50 10.01
C LEU A 125 0.43 10.22 9.17
N PRO A 126 0.30 9.04 9.82
CA PRO A 126 0.02 7.80 9.10
C PRO A 126 -1.38 7.86 8.49
N LEU A 127 -1.46 7.64 7.18
CA LEU A 127 -2.71 7.60 6.45
C LEU A 127 -3.08 6.14 6.15
N VAL A 128 -4.36 5.82 6.32
CA VAL A 128 -4.92 4.52 5.91
C VAL A 128 -4.92 4.45 4.39
N GLY A 129 -4.15 3.53 3.84
CA GLY A 129 -4.03 3.32 2.39
C GLY A 129 -4.90 2.19 1.88
N ARG A 130 -4.86 1.97 0.55
CA ARG A 130 -5.54 0.83 -0.10
C ARG A 130 -4.58 -0.27 -0.57
N GLY A 131 -3.30 -0.15 -0.20
CA GLY A 131 -2.24 -1.11 -0.50
C GLY A 131 -1.28 -0.61 -1.58
N GLY A 132 -0.23 -1.39 -1.85
CA GLY A 132 0.94 -0.96 -2.64
C GLY A 132 0.61 -0.24 -3.96
N GLY A 133 -0.26 -0.81 -4.79
CA GLY A 133 -0.58 -0.22 -6.10
C GLY A 133 -1.25 1.15 -5.99
N GLN A 134 -2.17 1.32 -5.05
CA GLN A 134 -2.78 2.61 -4.78
C GLN A 134 -1.78 3.57 -4.11
N ASN A 135 -0.95 3.10 -3.18
CA ASN A 135 0.02 3.95 -2.49
C ASN A 135 1.02 4.58 -3.47
N VAL A 136 1.46 3.86 -4.50
CA VAL A 136 2.28 4.43 -5.58
C VAL A 136 1.54 5.60 -6.27
N ARG A 137 0.26 5.41 -6.61
CA ARG A 137 -0.58 6.48 -7.21
C ARG A 137 -0.75 7.66 -6.26
N ASP A 138 -0.95 7.40 -4.99
CA ASP A 138 -1.18 8.43 -3.98
C ASP A 138 0.08 9.28 -3.78
N VAL A 139 1.26 8.66 -3.63
CA VAL A 139 2.54 9.39 -3.56
C VAL A 139 2.80 10.18 -4.85
N ARG A 140 2.40 9.64 -6.01
CA ARG A 140 2.65 10.28 -7.30
C ARG A 140 1.74 11.48 -7.59
N PHE A 141 0.47 11.42 -7.18
CA PHE A 141 -0.57 12.34 -7.66
C PHE A 141 -1.37 13.02 -6.56
N LEU A 142 -1.55 12.39 -5.39
CA LEU A 142 -2.43 12.92 -4.36
C LEU A 142 -1.71 14.04 -3.59
N LYS A 143 -2.26 15.26 -3.70
CA LYS A 143 -1.73 16.41 -2.97
C LYS A 143 -1.80 16.14 -1.47
N GLY A 144 -0.70 16.42 -0.78
CA GLY A 144 -0.61 16.20 0.67
C GLY A 144 -0.20 14.79 1.07
N VAL A 145 0.09 13.89 0.13
CA VAL A 145 0.79 12.62 0.40
C VAL A 145 2.28 12.79 0.11
N ASP A 146 3.12 12.62 1.13
CA ASP A 146 4.56 12.81 1.02
C ASP A 146 5.32 11.50 0.81
N LEU A 147 4.96 10.51 1.61
CA LEU A 147 5.63 9.22 1.70
C LEU A 147 4.63 8.07 1.53
N GLY A 148 5.11 6.89 1.16
CA GLY A 148 4.28 5.70 1.08
C GLY A 148 5.07 4.42 1.31
N ILE A 149 4.41 3.42 1.88
CA ILE A 149 4.96 2.06 1.99
C ILE A 149 4.44 1.23 0.81
N VAL A 150 5.33 0.58 0.07
CA VAL A 150 5.00 -0.18 -1.15
C VAL A 150 5.83 -1.45 -1.27
N GLN A 151 5.35 -2.45 -2.01
CA GLN A 151 6.19 -3.58 -2.42
C GLN A 151 7.04 -3.22 -3.65
N LEU A 152 8.30 -3.63 -3.67
CA LEU A 152 9.20 -3.45 -4.81
C LEU A 152 8.59 -4.00 -6.10
N ASN A 153 8.04 -5.22 -6.06
CA ASN A 153 7.47 -5.87 -7.24
C ASN A 153 6.30 -5.09 -7.84
N VAL A 154 5.48 -4.44 -7.01
CA VAL A 154 4.39 -3.57 -7.47
C VAL A 154 4.97 -2.36 -8.20
N LEU A 155 5.99 -1.74 -7.61
CA LEU A 155 6.63 -0.57 -8.19
C LEU A 155 7.30 -0.90 -9.54
N THR A 156 7.99 -2.04 -9.62
CA THR A 156 8.59 -2.57 -10.86
C THR A 156 7.54 -2.89 -11.92
N GLU A 157 6.43 -3.54 -11.54
CA GLU A 157 5.34 -3.86 -12.47
C GLU A 157 4.69 -2.59 -13.02
N MET A 158 4.44 -1.58 -12.18
CA MET A 158 3.88 -0.30 -12.62
C MET A 158 4.83 0.47 -13.54
N GLN A 159 6.14 0.42 -13.29
CA GLN A 159 7.14 0.99 -14.21
C GLN A 159 7.14 0.26 -15.56
N ARG A 160 6.99 -1.07 -15.54
CA ARG A 160 6.96 -1.92 -16.76
C ARG A 160 5.71 -1.68 -17.59
N THR A 161 4.53 -1.60 -16.97
CA THR A 161 3.26 -1.36 -17.67
C THR A 161 3.12 0.09 -18.11
N ASN A 162 3.84 1.02 -17.46
CA ASN A 162 3.81 2.45 -17.73
C ASN A 162 2.38 3.05 -17.63
N GLU A 163 1.48 2.40 -16.88
CA GLU A 163 0.06 2.75 -16.80
C GLU A 163 -0.20 4.12 -16.17
N ILE A 164 0.75 4.61 -15.36
CA ILE A 164 0.69 5.91 -14.71
C ILE A 164 1.88 6.82 -15.10
N GLY A 165 2.51 6.51 -16.23
CA GLY A 165 3.72 7.16 -16.72
C GLY A 165 4.99 6.73 -15.99
N ARG A 166 6.10 7.36 -16.37
CA ARG A 166 7.43 7.10 -15.78
C ARG A 166 7.44 7.42 -14.29
N LEU A 167 8.01 6.51 -13.50
CA LEU A 167 8.14 6.64 -12.05
C LEU A 167 9.58 6.89 -11.61
N ASP A 168 10.57 6.52 -12.42
CA ASP A 168 12.00 6.54 -12.07
C ASP A 168 12.56 7.94 -11.75
N ASP A 169 11.94 8.99 -12.29
CA ASP A 169 12.26 10.39 -12.01
C ASP A 169 11.28 11.05 -11.02
N LYS A 170 10.18 10.38 -10.66
CA LYS A 170 9.10 10.91 -9.81
C LYS A 170 9.04 10.28 -8.43
N ILE A 171 9.52 9.05 -8.28
CA ILE A 171 9.51 8.29 -7.05
C ILE A 171 10.93 7.85 -6.73
N SER A 172 11.32 7.98 -5.47
CA SER A 172 12.59 7.47 -4.96
C SER A 172 12.35 6.68 -3.68
N TYR A 173 13.15 5.66 -3.42
CA TYR A 173 13.08 4.92 -2.16
C TYR A 173 13.95 5.61 -1.10
N ILE A 174 13.47 5.66 0.14
CA ILE A 174 14.26 6.09 1.29
C ILE A 174 15.04 4.90 1.84
N ALA A 175 14.34 3.79 2.11
CA ALA A 175 14.93 2.58 2.67
C ALA A 175 14.09 1.34 2.32
N LYS A 176 14.74 0.18 2.32
CA LYS A 176 14.08 -1.12 2.34
C LYS A 176 13.73 -1.48 3.79
N LEU A 177 12.44 -1.54 4.10
CA LEU A 177 11.93 -1.66 5.47
C LEU A 177 11.93 -3.09 6.00
N SER A 178 11.42 -4.03 5.21
CA SER A 178 11.24 -5.44 5.60
C SER A 178 10.80 -6.26 4.39
N ASN A 179 10.42 -7.53 4.60
CA ASN A 179 9.72 -8.33 3.61
C ASN A 179 8.25 -8.58 4.02
N ASP A 180 7.36 -8.55 3.03
CA ASP A 180 5.96 -8.95 3.15
C ASP A 180 5.77 -10.38 2.66
N GLU A 181 5.24 -11.27 3.51
CA GLU A 181 4.94 -12.65 3.16
C GLU A 181 3.59 -12.84 2.49
N MET A 182 3.51 -13.80 1.58
CA MET A 182 2.26 -14.26 0.99
C MET A 182 1.55 -15.22 1.94
N HIS A 183 0.37 -14.82 2.39
CA HIS A 183 -0.51 -15.65 3.20
C HIS A 183 -1.62 -16.18 2.30
N VAL A 184 -1.76 -17.50 2.22
CA VAL A 184 -2.87 -18.15 1.51
C VAL A 184 -3.68 -18.91 2.54
N VAL A 185 -4.87 -18.41 2.83
CA VAL A 185 -5.76 -19.02 3.82
C VAL A 185 -6.81 -19.84 3.08
N VAL A 186 -6.98 -21.09 3.49
CA VAL A 186 -8.03 -22.01 3.01
C VAL A 186 -8.83 -22.53 4.21
N ARG A 187 -10.00 -23.09 3.93
CA ARG A 187 -10.73 -23.88 4.94
C ARG A 187 -9.97 -25.17 5.25
N ALA A 188 -9.88 -25.53 6.52
CA ALA A 188 -9.17 -26.72 6.99
C ALA A 188 -9.74 -28.01 6.36
N ASP A 189 -11.07 -28.07 6.17
CA ASP A 189 -11.83 -29.20 5.63
C ASP A 189 -12.05 -29.15 4.11
N SER A 190 -11.44 -28.21 3.38
CA SER A 190 -11.72 -27.97 1.95
C SER A 190 -11.12 -28.99 0.97
N GLY A 191 -10.22 -29.86 1.44
CA GLY A 191 -9.42 -30.73 0.58
C GLY A 191 -8.36 -30.01 -0.29
N ILE A 192 -8.18 -28.70 -0.15
CA ILE A 192 -7.23 -27.89 -0.95
C ILE A 192 -5.83 -27.99 -0.32
N ASN A 193 -4.93 -28.81 -0.85
CA ASN A 193 -3.63 -29.09 -0.24
C ASN A 193 -2.47 -28.39 -0.96
N SER A 194 -2.71 -27.88 -2.16
CA SER A 194 -1.74 -27.13 -2.96
C SER A 194 -2.39 -25.96 -3.71
N LEU A 195 -1.59 -25.05 -4.25
CA LEU A 195 -2.11 -23.99 -5.13
C LEU A 195 -2.77 -24.58 -6.39
N ALA A 196 -2.34 -25.74 -6.89
CA ALA A 196 -2.94 -26.38 -8.05
C ALA A 196 -4.41 -26.76 -7.83
N ASP A 197 -4.79 -27.07 -6.58
CA ASP A 197 -6.17 -27.36 -6.21
C ASP A 197 -7.08 -26.12 -6.31
N LEU A 198 -6.53 -24.92 -6.52
CA LEU A 198 -7.29 -23.68 -6.73
C LEU A 198 -7.75 -23.48 -8.18
N ASN A 199 -7.37 -24.35 -9.11
CA ASN A 199 -7.82 -24.30 -10.50
C ASN A 199 -9.35 -24.24 -10.61
N GLY A 200 -9.87 -23.23 -11.31
CA GLY A 200 -11.30 -22.98 -11.48
C GLY A 200 -12.05 -22.55 -10.20
N LYS A 201 -11.38 -22.49 -9.03
CA LYS A 201 -12.01 -22.07 -7.77
C LYS A 201 -11.96 -20.55 -7.62
N ARG A 202 -12.93 -19.99 -6.87
CA ARG A 202 -12.97 -18.56 -6.56
C ARG A 202 -11.94 -18.24 -5.47
N VAL A 203 -10.98 -17.39 -5.79
CA VAL A 203 -9.90 -16.98 -4.87
C VAL A 203 -9.95 -15.47 -4.68
N ASN A 204 -10.01 -15.02 -3.43
CA ASN A 204 -9.90 -13.60 -3.12
C ASN A 204 -8.43 -13.17 -3.10
N VAL A 205 -8.10 -12.09 -3.80
CA VAL A 205 -6.74 -11.50 -3.84
C VAL A 205 -6.71 -10.11 -3.24
N HIS A 206 -7.51 -9.91 -2.19
CA HIS A 206 -7.68 -8.63 -1.49
C HIS A 206 -8.31 -7.54 -2.36
N ASN A 207 -8.37 -6.31 -1.85
CA ASN A 207 -8.98 -5.16 -2.52
C ASN A 207 -8.37 -4.90 -3.90
N ALA A 208 -9.22 -4.47 -4.84
CA ALA A 208 -8.76 -4.03 -6.15
C ALA A 208 -7.75 -2.88 -6.00
N GLY A 209 -6.68 -2.89 -6.79
CA GLY A 209 -5.58 -1.93 -6.71
C GLY A 209 -4.58 -2.16 -5.55
N SER A 210 -4.79 -3.19 -4.72
CA SER A 210 -3.80 -3.58 -3.71
C SER A 210 -2.60 -4.31 -4.34
N GLY A 211 -1.46 -4.30 -3.65
CA GLY A 211 -0.28 -5.06 -4.10
C GLY A 211 -0.55 -6.55 -4.24
N THR A 212 -1.36 -7.14 -3.34
CA THR A 212 -1.81 -8.52 -3.46
C THR A 212 -2.56 -8.79 -4.77
N ALA A 213 -3.52 -7.92 -5.13
CA ALA A 213 -4.31 -8.07 -6.34
C ALA A 213 -3.46 -7.94 -7.62
N MET A 214 -2.38 -7.16 -7.56
CA MET A 214 -1.44 -7.00 -8.67
C MET A 214 -0.45 -8.16 -8.80
N LEU A 215 0.02 -8.71 -7.68
CA LEU A 215 1.10 -9.71 -7.67
C LEU A 215 0.60 -11.17 -7.71
N ALA A 216 -0.55 -11.47 -7.10
CA ALA A 216 -1.10 -12.82 -7.09
C ALA A 216 -1.29 -13.44 -8.49
N PRO A 217 -1.75 -12.69 -9.53
CA PRO A 217 -1.81 -13.21 -10.90
C PRO A 217 -0.46 -13.68 -11.43
N SER A 218 0.64 -12.96 -11.14
CA SER A 218 2.00 -13.36 -11.57
C SER A 218 2.43 -14.68 -10.93
N VAL A 219 2.15 -14.86 -9.63
CA VAL A 219 2.43 -16.11 -8.91
C VAL A 219 1.68 -17.27 -9.55
N PHE A 220 0.37 -17.11 -9.81
CA PHE A 220 -0.44 -18.15 -10.43
C PHE A 220 0.01 -18.47 -11.86
N ALA A 221 0.31 -17.46 -12.67
CA ALA A 221 0.80 -17.64 -14.04
C ALA A 221 2.12 -18.43 -14.09
N LYS A 222 3.08 -18.09 -13.21
CA LYS A 222 4.37 -18.79 -13.11
C LYS A 222 4.24 -20.25 -12.67
N LEU A 223 3.20 -20.56 -11.89
CA LEU A 223 2.92 -21.91 -11.39
C LEU A 223 1.89 -22.67 -12.26
N GLY A 224 1.39 -22.08 -13.34
CA GLY A 224 0.41 -22.71 -14.22
C GLY A 224 -0.97 -22.94 -13.59
N VAL A 225 -1.35 -22.14 -12.59
CA VAL A 225 -2.64 -22.24 -11.88
C VAL A 225 -3.60 -21.18 -12.41
N GLN A 226 -4.86 -21.54 -12.63
CA GLN A 226 -5.90 -20.69 -13.20
C GLN A 226 -7.13 -20.61 -12.29
N PRO A 227 -7.06 -19.87 -11.17
CA PRO A 227 -8.22 -19.62 -10.32
C PRO A 227 -9.11 -18.51 -10.90
N ILE A 228 -10.35 -18.45 -10.43
CA ILE A 228 -11.25 -17.32 -10.69
C ILE A 228 -10.98 -16.25 -9.63
N LEU A 229 -10.27 -15.18 -10.01
CA LEU A 229 -9.88 -14.14 -9.08
C LEU A 229 -11.07 -13.23 -8.71
N THR A 230 -11.12 -12.86 -7.43
CA THR A 230 -12.11 -11.93 -6.86
C THR A 230 -11.41 -10.92 -5.97
N ASN A 231 -12.03 -9.76 -5.74
CA ASN A 231 -11.48 -8.70 -4.92
C ASN A 231 -12.46 -8.28 -3.82
N MET A 232 -12.06 -8.46 -2.56
CA MET A 232 -12.80 -7.97 -1.39
C MET A 232 -11.86 -7.82 -0.17
N PRO A 233 -12.29 -7.07 0.87
CA PRO A 233 -11.58 -7.01 2.14
C PRO A 233 -11.37 -8.41 2.74
N GLN A 234 -10.25 -8.60 3.47
CA GLN A 234 -9.90 -9.91 4.03
C GLN A 234 -10.94 -10.44 5.02
N ALA A 235 -11.53 -9.55 5.83
CA ALA A 235 -12.57 -9.94 6.78
C ALA A 235 -13.81 -10.53 6.06
N ASP A 236 -14.24 -9.88 4.98
CA ASP A 236 -15.37 -10.33 4.16
C ASP A 236 -15.06 -11.67 3.47
N ALA A 237 -13.84 -11.82 2.96
CA ALA A 237 -13.40 -13.07 2.33
C ALA A 237 -13.39 -14.23 3.33
N LEU A 238 -12.88 -14.03 4.55
CA LEU A 238 -12.91 -15.06 5.60
C LEU A 238 -14.35 -15.49 5.92
N LEU A 239 -15.30 -14.55 6.02
CA LEU A 239 -16.71 -14.87 6.22
C LEU A 239 -17.29 -15.68 5.05
N LYS A 240 -17.04 -15.25 3.81
CA LYS A 240 -17.49 -15.93 2.58
C LYS A 240 -16.82 -17.27 2.33
N MET A 241 -15.66 -17.52 2.95
CA MET A 241 -15.07 -18.86 2.96
C MET A 241 -15.91 -19.85 3.77
N LYS A 242 -16.59 -19.42 4.85
CA LYS A 242 -17.44 -20.31 5.65
C LYS A 242 -18.61 -20.86 4.83
N SER A 243 -19.22 -20.04 3.97
CA SER A 243 -20.28 -20.46 3.06
C SER A 243 -19.77 -21.21 1.82
N GLY A 244 -18.45 -21.25 1.57
CA GLY A 244 -17.85 -21.86 0.39
C GLY A 244 -17.94 -21.00 -0.88
N GLU A 245 -18.44 -19.76 -0.81
CA GLU A 245 -18.46 -18.82 -1.93
C GLU A 245 -17.03 -18.47 -2.40
N ILE A 246 -16.09 -18.45 -1.46
CA ILE A 246 -14.66 -18.25 -1.69
C ILE A 246 -13.91 -19.49 -1.19
N ALA A 247 -13.03 -20.04 -2.04
CA ALA A 247 -12.24 -21.23 -1.69
C ALA A 247 -10.96 -20.88 -0.92
N ALA A 248 -10.36 -19.74 -1.23
CA ALA A 248 -9.14 -19.25 -0.59
C ALA A 248 -9.12 -17.71 -0.58
N THR A 249 -8.43 -17.14 0.41
CA THR A 249 -8.08 -15.71 0.41
C THR A 249 -6.57 -15.54 0.52
N ILE A 250 -6.05 -14.59 -0.24
CA ILE A 250 -4.63 -14.28 -0.33
C ILE A 250 -4.40 -12.87 0.21
N LEU A 251 -3.33 -12.70 0.99
CA LEU A 251 -2.81 -11.41 1.42
C LEU A 251 -1.29 -11.43 1.41
N ILE A 252 -0.67 -10.47 0.72
CA ILE A 252 0.78 -10.22 0.82
C ILE A 252 0.97 -9.07 1.83
N SER A 253 1.55 -9.38 2.99
CA SER A 253 1.81 -8.40 4.06
C SER A 253 2.80 -8.94 5.08
N GLY A 254 3.56 -8.06 5.73
CA GLY A 254 4.50 -8.45 6.79
C GLY A 254 3.82 -9.12 7.98
N LYS A 255 4.35 -10.29 8.37
CA LYS A 255 3.96 -11.01 9.59
C LYS A 255 4.51 -10.33 10.88
N PRO A 256 3.87 -10.52 12.05
CA PRO A 256 2.58 -11.17 12.23
C PRO A 256 1.41 -10.20 11.97
N LEU A 257 0.31 -10.74 11.43
CA LEU A 257 -0.93 -10.01 11.22
C LEU A 257 -1.88 -10.20 12.40
N SER A 258 -2.25 -9.11 13.09
CA SER A 258 -3.13 -9.18 14.25
C SER A 258 -4.49 -9.84 13.97
N PRO A 259 -5.15 -9.63 12.81
CA PRO A 259 -6.38 -10.35 12.49
C PRO A 259 -6.21 -11.87 12.44
N TYR A 260 -5.06 -12.37 11.97
CA TYR A 260 -4.78 -13.80 11.88
C TYR A 260 -4.35 -14.39 13.22
N GLN A 261 -3.60 -13.63 14.03
CA GLN A 261 -3.28 -14.02 15.42
C GLN A 261 -4.53 -14.20 16.28
N ARG A 262 -5.57 -13.37 16.05
CA ARG A 262 -6.83 -13.41 16.81
C ARG A 262 -7.82 -14.47 16.32
N LEU A 263 -7.54 -15.19 15.24
CA LEU A 263 -8.39 -16.33 14.86
C LEU A 263 -8.36 -17.37 15.99
N ALA A 264 -9.52 -17.88 16.37
CA ALA A 264 -9.62 -18.90 17.42
C ALA A 264 -8.90 -20.19 16.97
N ALA A 265 -8.28 -20.89 17.91
CA ALA A 265 -7.83 -22.26 17.68
C ALA A 265 -9.02 -23.12 17.22
N GLY A 266 -8.84 -23.92 16.16
CA GLY A 266 -9.93 -24.70 15.58
C GLY A 266 -10.97 -23.86 14.81
N SER A 267 -10.67 -22.61 14.43
CA SER A 267 -11.57 -21.74 13.62
C SER A 267 -11.94 -22.28 12.23
N GLY A 268 -11.43 -23.45 11.85
CA GLY A 268 -11.70 -24.08 10.56
C GLY A 268 -10.90 -23.50 9.40
N TYR A 269 -9.86 -22.70 9.67
CA TYR A 269 -8.93 -22.18 8.68
C TYR A 269 -7.53 -22.76 8.85
N ARG A 270 -6.77 -22.81 7.76
CA ARG A 270 -5.33 -23.11 7.78
C ARG A 270 -4.60 -22.33 6.71
N LEU A 271 -3.28 -22.21 6.89
CA LEU A 271 -2.39 -21.65 5.90
C LEU A 271 -1.99 -22.74 4.89
N LEU A 272 -2.08 -22.41 3.60
CA LEU A 272 -1.69 -23.26 2.49
C LEU A 272 -0.23 -22.94 2.13
N PRO A 273 0.68 -23.94 2.10
CA PRO A 273 2.07 -23.69 1.77
C PRO A 273 2.25 -23.28 0.30
N ILE A 274 3.27 -22.46 0.06
CA ILE A 274 3.75 -22.10 -1.27
C ILE A 274 5.25 -22.46 -1.33
N PRO A 275 5.60 -23.68 -1.78
CA PRO A 275 6.99 -24.08 -1.88
C PRO A 275 7.77 -23.16 -2.82
N TYR A 276 8.97 -22.77 -2.42
CA TYR A 276 9.82 -21.92 -3.25
C TYR A 276 10.36 -22.73 -4.44
N SER A 277 10.06 -22.27 -5.66
CA SER A 277 10.44 -22.95 -6.90
C SER A 277 11.28 -22.06 -7.81
N ARG A 278 12.00 -22.67 -8.75
CA ARG A 278 12.85 -21.95 -9.71
C ARG A 278 12.04 -20.92 -10.52
N GLN A 279 10.77 -21.20 -10.80
CA GLN A 279 9.86 -20.32 -11.54
C GLN A 279 9.61 -18.99 -10.81
N LEU A 280 9.73 -18.96 -9.48
CA LEU A 280 9.49 -17.79 -8.63
C LEU A 280 10.77 -17.00 -8.31
N HIS A 281 11.95 -17.57 -8.58
CA HIS A 281 13.23 -17.04 -8.12
C HIS A 281 13.57 -15.62 -8.60
N SER A 282 13.11 -15.25 -9.80
CA SER A 282 13.41 -13.95 -10.40
C SER A 282 12.71 -12.78 -9.71
N GLU A 283 11.59 -13.02 -9.03
CA GLU A 283 10.70 -11.98 -8.50
C GLU A 283 10.45 -12.11 -7.00
N PHE A 284 10.50 -13.32 -6.44
CA PHE A 284 10.10 -13.58 -5.07
C PHE A 284 11.25 -14.15 -4.24
N LEU A 285 11.16 -13.90 -2.93
CA LEU A 285 12.08 -14.41 -1.92
C LEU A 285 11.49 -15.66 -1.25
N PRO A 286 12.30 -16.66 -0.87
CA PRO A 286 11.83 -17.72 0.02
C PRO A 286 11.49 -17.15 1.40
N ALA A 287 10.42 -17.65 2.01
CA ALA A 287 10.00 -17.25 3.35
C ALA A 287 9.27 -18.39 4.07
N THR A 288 9.09 -18.26 5.38
CA THR A 288 8.28 -19.19 6.18
C THR A 288 7.37 -18.43 7.13
N LEU A 289 6.23 -19.01 7.47
CA LEU A 289 5.34 -18.58 8.54
C LEU A 289 5.46 -19.59 9.69
N SER A 290 5.61 -19.15 10.92
CA SER A 290 5.85 -20.02 12.08
C SER A 290 4.71 -19.98 13.09
N SER A 291 4.67 -20.95 14.00
CA SER A 291 3.79 -20.92 15.17
C SER A 291 4.00 -19.71 16.09
N ALA A 292 5.18 -19.09 16.09
CA ALA A 292 5.40 -17.83 16.80
C ALA A 292 4.65 -16.66 16.15
N ASP A 293 4.47 -16.70 14.83
CA ASP A 293 3.70 -15.71 14.08
C ASP A 293 2.19 -15.93 14.29
N TYR A 294 1.74 -17.19 14.16
CA TYR A 294 0.32 -17.58 14.16
C TYR A 294 0.03 -18.85 14.96
N PRO A 295 0.03 -18.80 16.30
CA PRO A 295 -0.08 -20.00 17.16
C PRO A 295 -1.40 -20.76 17.02
N ASN A 296 -2.48 -20.07 16.59
CA ASN A 296 -3.79 -20.68 16.39
C ASN A 296 -4.00 -21.26 14.98
N LEU A 297 -3.06 -21.03 14.05
CA LEU A 297 -3.12 -21.54 12.66
C LEU A 297 -1.99 -22.53 12.36
N ILE A 298 -0.88 -22.48 13.10
CA ILE A 298 0.30 -23.30 12.90
C ILE A 298 0.63 -23.98 14.22
N ALA A 299 0.72 -25.31 14.20
CA ALA A 299 1.03 -26.11 15.38
C ALA A 299 2.41 -25.74 15.96
N ALA A 300 2.56 -25.86 17.28
CA ALA A 300 3.79 -25.49 17.98
C ALA A 300 5.02 -26.17 17.37
N GLY A 301 6.08 -25.38 17.11
CA GLY A 301 7.33 -25.85 16.50
C GLY A 301 7.24 -26.16 14.99
N GLN A 302 6.08 -25.96 14.36
CA GLN A 302 5.93 -26.12 12.91
C GLN A 302 6.08 -24.79 12.18
N GLU A 303 6.37 -24.90 10.88
CA GLU A 303 6.43 -23.81 9.92
C GLU A 303 5.63 -24.15 8.65
N VAL A 304 5.21 -23.12 7.92
CA VAL A 304 4.55 -23.20 6.62
C VAL A 304 5.41 -22.44 5.63
N GLU A 305 5.91 -23.13 4.61
CA GLU A 305 6.67 -22.51 3.53
C GLU A 305 5.82 -21.51 2.75
N THR A 306 6.41 -20.38 2.40
CA THR A 306 5.78 -19.39 1.54
C THR A 306 6.83 -18.58 0.77
N ILE A 307 6.38 -17.56 0.07
CA ILE A 307 7.20 -16.58 -0.61
C ILE A 307 6.97 -15.18 -0.03
N ALA A 308 7.93 -14.29 -0.27
CA ALA A 308 7.86 -12.91 0.16
C ALA A 308 8.33 -11.94 -0.93
N VAL A 309 8.00 -10.67 -0.73
CA VAL A 309 8.48 -9.54 -1.54
C VAL A 309 9.03 -8.46 -0.63
N SER A 310 9.99 -7.68 -1.12
CA SER A 310 10.57 -6.60 -0.31
C SER A 310 9.68 -5.37 -0.27
N THR A 311 9.60 -4.76 0.91
CA THR A 311 8.80 -3.58 1.22
C THR A 311 9.71 -2.37 1.32
N LEU A 312 9.36 -1.30 0.62
CA LEU A 312 10.10 -0.04 0.55
C LEU A 312 9.29 1.08 1.19
N LEU A 313 10.00 1.99 1.87
CA LEU A 313 9.52 3.33 2.12
C LEU A 313 9.90 4.21 0.93
N ILE A 314 8.93 4.78 0.25
CA ILE A 314 9.13 5.65 -0.91
C ILE A 314 8.68 7.08 -0.61
N ALA A 315 9.22 8.01 -1.39
CA ALA A 315 8.87 9.42 -1.39
C ALA A 315 8.69 9.92 -2.82
N TYR A 316 7.93 11.01 -2.98
CA TYR A 316 7.98 11.77 -4.22
C TYR A 316 9.36 12.45 -4.36
N ASN A 317 9.95 12.38 -5.54
CA ASN A 317 11.27 12.93 -5.85
C ASN A 317 11.18 14.45 -6.09
N TRP A 318 10.99 15.21 -5.02
CA TRP A 318 10.92 16.68 -5.07
C TRP A 318 12.29 17.30 -5.41
N PRO A 319 12.33 18.41 -6.16
CA PRO A 319 13.57 19.15 -6.39
C PRO A 319 14.19 19.66 -5.08
N LYS A 320 15.53 19.64 -4.98
CA LYS A 320 16.28 19.97 -3.75
C LYS A 320 15.96 21.34 -3.15
N ASN A 321 15.62 22.32 -4.00
CA ASN A 321 15.33 23.70 -3.61
C ASN A 321 13.88 23.92 -3.15
N THR A 322 13.11 22.85 -2.90
CA THR A 322 11.71 22.96 -2.45
C THR A 322 11.57 22.69 -0.95
N ASP A 323 10.56 23.32 -0.34
CA ASP A 323 10.20 23.08 1.05
C ASP A 323 9.81 21.61 1.31
N ARG A 324 9.12 20.96 0.35
CA ARG A 324 8.81 19.53 0.44
C ARG A 324 10.06 18.66 0.50
N TYR A 325 11.08 18.94 -0.31
CA TYR A 325 12.35 18.23 -0.22
C TYR A 325 13.01 18.43 1.14
N ARG A 326 13.08 19.67 1.65
CA ARG A 326 13.65 19.99 2.97
C ARG A 326 12.99 19.17 4.08
N ARG A 327 11.66 19.05 4.07
CA ARG A 327 10.92 18.26 5.07
C ARG A 327 11.25 16.78 5.01
N ILE A 328 11.26 16.20 3.81
CA ILE A 328 11.60 14.79 3.62
C ILE A 328 13.06 14.53 4.01
N ALA A 329 13.97 15.46 3.73
CA ALA A 329 15.36 15.37 4.18
C ALA A 329 15.48 15.38 5.72
N ASN A 330 14.75 16.26 6.42
CA ASN A 330 14.66 16.27 7.89
C ASN A 330 14.11 14.94 8.41
N PHE A 331 13.05 14.42 7.79
CA PHE A 331 12.50 13.10 8.12
C PHE A 331 13.52 11.99 7.96
N VAL A 332 14.24 11.94 6.85
CA VAL A 332 15.27 10.94 6.59
C VAL A 332 16.33 10.94 7.68
N HIS A 333 16.81 12.13 8.06
CA HIS A 333 17.82 12.28 9.10
C HIS A 333 17.35 11.67 10.42
N ARG A 334 16.18 12.09 10.90
CA ARG A 334 15.59 11.61 12.16
C ARG A 334 15.26 10.13 12.10
N PHE A 335 14.66 9.67 11.01
CA PHE A 335 14.33 8.27 10.78
C PHE A 335 15.58 7.38 10.88
N PHE A 336 16.68 7.78 10.22
CA PHE A 336 17.92 7.01 10.22
C PHE A 336 18.67 7.06 11.56
N GLU A 337 18.64 8.19 12.27
CA GLU A 337 19.22 8.30 13.62
C GLU A 337 18.50 7.42 14.65
N HIS A 338 17.20 7.17 14.45
CA HIS A 338 16.36 6.47 15.42
C HIS A 338 16.09 5.00 15.08
N ILE A 339 16.81 4.41 14.10
CA ILE A 339 16.62 3.00 13.67
C ILE A 339 16.62 2.01 14.84
N GLU A 340 17.52 2.17 15.79
CA GLU A 340 17.58 1.26 16.95
C GLU A 340 16.31 1.31 17.82
N GLN A 341 15.63 2.46 17.89
CA GLN A 341 14.41 2.59 18.68
C GLN A 341 13.24 1.82 18.04
N PHE A 342 13.19 1.76 16.71
CA PHE A 342 12.21 0.95 15.99
C PHE A 342 12.36 -0.55 16.25
N GLN A 343 13.56 -1.01 16.59
CA GLN A 343 13.85 -2.43 16.80
C GLN A 343 13.55 -2.90 18.24
N LYS A 344 13.21 -1.97 19.14
CA LYS A 344 12.89 -2.24 20.55
C LYS A 344 11.40 -2.50 20.74
N PRO A 345 10.99 -3.36 21.69
CA PRO A 345 9.59 -3.47 22.08
C PRO A 345 9.02 -2.10 22.55
N PRO A 346 7.71 -1.83 22.35
CA PRO A 346 6.68 -2.72 21.81
C PRO A 346 6.50 -2.60 20.27
N ARG A 347 7.52 -2.12 19.54
CA ARG A 347 7.44 -1.87 18.10
C ARG A 347 7.29 -3.15 17.28
N HIS A 348 6.80 -3.00 16.06
CA HIS A 348 6.55 -4.13 15.17
C HIS A 348 7.85 -4.94 14.92
N PRO A 349 7.83 -6.28 15.03
CA PRO A 349 9.06 -7.10 14.94
C PRO A 349 9.76 -6.98 13.58
N LYS A 350 9.03 -6.63 12.51
CA LYS A 350 9.58 -6.40 11.16
C LYS A 350 10.62 -5.28 11.09
N TRP A 351 10.67 -4.36 12.04
CA TRP A 351 11.75 -3.37 12.10
C TRP A 351 13.15 -3.98 12.24
N ARG A 352 13.26 -5.23 12.71
CA ARG A 352 14.54 -5.96 12.76
C ARG A 352 15.05 -6.39 11.39
N GLU A 353 14.19 -6.36 10.36
CA GLU A 353 14.55 -6.70 8.97
C GLU A 353 15.01 -5.47 8.16
N ILE A 354 14.97 -4.28 8.75
CA ILE A 354 15.33 -3.05 8.03
C ILE A 354 16.77 -3.12 7.53
N ASN A 355 16.96 -2.75 6.27
CA ASN A 355 18.26 -2.71 5.64
C ASN A 355 18.48 -1.35 4.98
N LEU A 356 19.18 -0.46 5.69
CA LEU A 356 19.56 0.84 5.13
C LEU A 356 20.59 0.72 4.01
N HIS A 357 21.36 -0.36 3.95
CA HIS A 357 22.43 -0.55 2.96
C HIS A 357 21.95 -1.22 1.67
N ALA A 358 20.74 -1.80 1.67
CA ALA A 358 20.16 -2.37 0.47
C ALA A 358 20.09 -1.31 -0.63
N SER A 359 20.73 -1.60 -1.75
CA SER A 359 20.47 -0.92 -3.02
C SER A 359 19.33 -1.65 -3.72
N VAL A 360 18.38 -0.89 -4.27
CA VAL A 360 17.27 -1.44 -5.04
C VAL A 360 17.57 -1.28 -6.54
N PRO A 361 17.87 -2.37 -7.29
CA PRO A 361 18.19 -2.26 -8.71
C PRO A 361 17.06 -1.62 -9.51
N GLY A 362 17.41 -0.71 -10.43
CA GLY A 362 16.45 0.01 -11.27
C GLY A 362 15.74 1.18 -10.58
N TRP A 363 16.03 1.45 -9.31
CA TRP A 363 15.43 2.53 -8.54
C TRP A 363 16.49 3.44 -7.92
N HIS A 364 16.20 4.74 -7.85
CA HIS A 364 17.07 5.71 -7.21
C HIS A 364 16.70 5.88 -5.74
N ARG A 365 17.71 5.90 -4.87
CA ARG A 365 17.53 6.28 -3.47
C ARG A 365 17.26 7.79 -3.41
N PHE A 366 16.38 8.20 -2.51
CA PHE A 366 16.13 9.61 -2.26
C PHE A 366 17.44 10.31 -1.90
N PRO A 367 17.80 11.46 -2.52
CA PRO A 367 19.16 12.00 -2.41
C PRO A 367 19.61 12.28 -0.97
N ALA A 368 18.73 12.79 -0.10
CA ALA A 368 19.08 13.03 1.30
C ALA A 368 19.39 11.73 2.07
N ALA A 369 18.76 10.61 1.71
CA ALA A 369 19.03 9.31 2.33
C ALA A 369 20.36 8.74 1.86
N GLU A 370 20.70 8.93 0.58
CA GLU A 370 22.01 8.54 0.06
C GLU A 370 23.13 9.37 0.71
N GLU A 371 22.94 10.69 0.78
CA GLU A 371 23.89 11.61 1.42
C GLU A 371 24.11 11.27 2.90
N TRP A 372 23.04 10.99 3.66
CA TRP A 372 23.17 10.60 5.07
C TRP A 372 24.03 9.34 5.23
N LEU A 373 23.79 8.30 4.42
CA LEU A 373 24.53 7.04 4.47
C LEU A 373 26.00 7.20 4.07
N GLN A 374 26.30 8.13 3.19
CA GLN A 374 27.68 8.44 2.79
C GLN A 374 28.44 9.21 3.87
N HIS A 375 27.77 10.04 4.67
CA HIS A 375 28.42 10.86 5.70
C HIS A 375 28.49 10.19 7.07
N ASN A 376 27.54 9.31 7.40
CA ASN A 376 27.50 8.62 8.69
C ASN A 376 28.59 7.51 8.78
N SER A 377 29.48 7.63 9.77
CA SER A 377 30.64 6.72 9.93
C SER A 377 30.23 5.27 10.20
N GLN A 378 29.22 5.05 11.05
CA GLN A 378 28.72 3.73 11.40
C GLN A 378 28.08 3.06 10.17
N ALA A 379 27.27 3.80 9.42
CA ALA A 379 26.68 3.32 8.17
C ALA A 379 27.78 2.94 7.15
N ARG A 380 28.81 3.77 6.98
CA ARG A 380 29.96 3.44 6.13
C ARG A 380 30.68 2.19 6.60
N GLU A 381 30.89 2.03 7.91
CA GLU A 381 31.59 0.88 8.45
C GLU A 381 30.83 -0.43 8.20
N ILE A 382 29.50 -0.43 8.40
CA ILE A 382 28.65 -1.60 8.11
C ILE A 382 28.73 -1.96 6.63
N ARG A 383 28.70 -0.96 5.74
CA ARG A 383 28.85 -1.18 4.29
C ARG A 383 30.21 -1.81 3.96
N GLN A 384 31.30 -1.28 4.52
CA GLN A 384 32.64 -1.85 4.33
C GLN A 384 32.77 -3.27 4.89
N GLN A 385 32.12 -3.56 6.01
CA GLN A 385 32.06 -4.92 6.58
C GLN A 385 31.30 -5.88 5.64
N PHE A 386 30.19 -5.45 5.06
CA PHE A 386 29.43 -6.24 4.08
C PHE A 386 30.22 -6.48 2.80
N ASP A 387 30.86 -5.45 2.24
CA ASP A 387 31.70 -5.58 1.04
C ASP A 387 32.85 -6.58 1.27
N ARG A 388 33.50 -6.54 2.45
CA ARG A 388 34.50 -7.53 2.84
C ARG A 388 33.94 -8.95 2.99
N PHE A 389 32.73 -9.08 3.54
CA PHE A 389 32.04 -10.38 3.65
C PHE A 389 31.78 -10.98 2.26
N LEU A 390 31.30 -10.17 1.30
CA LEU A 390 31.09 -10.61 -0.08
C LEU A 390 32.40 -11.04 -0.75
N LEU A 391 33.48 -10.26 -0.59
CA LEU A 391 34.81 -10.60 -1.13
C LEU A 391 35.35 -11.92 -0.57
N ALA A 392 35.16 -12.17 0.73
CA ALA A 392 35.65 -13.37 1.39
C ALA A 392 34.89 -14.65 0.99
N ARG A 393 33.62 -14.52 0.59
CA ARG A 393 32.76 -15.65 0.25
C ARG A 393 32.94 -16.14 -1.18
N ASP A 394 32.94 -15.22 -2.15
CA ASP A 394 32.71 -15.57 -3.55
C ASP A 394 33.81 -15.11 -4.53
N GLY A 395 34.98 -14.68 -4.05
CA GLY A 395 36.13 -14.41 -4.92
C GLY A 395 35.86 -13.43 -6.08
N ASN A 396 34.97 -12.43 -5.87
CA ASN A 396 34.41 -11.45 -6.82
C ASN A 396 33.14 -11.83 -7.60
N ALA A 397 32.45 -12.95 -7.34
CA ALA A 397 31.14 -13.16 -7.97
C ALA A 397 30.14 -12.11 -7.48
N ARG A 398 29.63 -11.28 -8.40
CA ARG A 398 28.60 -10.29 -8.09
C ARG A 398 27.23 -10.98 -8.05
N PRO A 399 26.34 -10.60 -7.10
CA PRO A 399 24.98 -11.10 -7.07
C PRO A 399 24.28 -10.84 -8.41
N GLN A 400 23.65 -11.86 -8.97
CA GLN A 400 22.94 -11.81 -10.24
C GLN A 400 21.47 -11.40 -10.08
N SER A 401 20.92 -11.51 -8.87
CA SER A 401 19.52 -11.17 -8.57
C SER A 401 19.37 -10.41 -7.26
N HIS A 402 18.28 -9.65 -7.12
CA HIS A 402 17.91 -9.03 -5.85
C HIS A 402 17.71 -10.06 -4.73
N ALA A 403 17.22 -11.26 -5.08
CA ALA A 403 17.04 -12.35 -4.13
C ALA A 403 18.36 -12.84 -3.54
N GLU A 404 19.40 -12.94 -4.38
CA GLU A 404 20.75 -13.27 -3.93
C GLU A 404 21.35 -12.18 -3.03
N VAL A 405 21.21 -10.91 -3.39
CA VAL A 405 21.65 -9.77 -2.55
C VAL A 405 21.02 -9.87 -1.16
N GLU A 406 19.71 -10.12 -1.13
CA GLU A 406 18.94 -10.24 0.11
C GLU A 406 19.36 -11.45 0.96
N GLN A 407 19.61 -12.59 0.32
CA GLN A 407 20.12 -13.77 1.01
C GLN A 407 21.51 -13.50 1.61
N MET A 408 22.43 -12.95 0.82
CA MET A 408 23.78 -12.62 1.27
C MET A 408 23.76 -11.63 2.43
N PHE A 409 22.86 -10.65 2.39
CA PHE A 409 22.71 -9.70 3.50
C PHE A 409 22.19 -10.37 4.78
N ARG A 410 21.22 -11.29 4.69
CA ARG A 410 20.76 -12.04 5.87
C ARG A 410 21.88 -12.87 6.49
N GLU A 411 22.66 -13.55 5.67
CA GLU A 411 23.81 -14.34 6.12
C GLU A 411 24.89 -13.44 6.75
N PHE A 412 25.14 -12.26 6.18
CA PHE A 412 26.03 -11.25 6.77
C PHE A 412 25.57 -10.81 8.16
N MET A 413 24.28 -10.55 8.34
CA MET A 413 23.74 -10.14 9.65
C MET A 413 23.93 -11.26 10.70
N GLN A 414 23.67 -12.52 10.34
CA GLN A 414 23.93 -13.67 11.21
C GLN A 414 25.43 -13.82 11.55
N TRP A 415 26.29 -13.65 10.54
CA TRP A 415 27.74 -13.66 10.72
C TRP A 415 28.23 -12.53 11.64
N LYS A 416 27.61 -11.36 11.58
CA LYS A 416 27.94 -10.22 12.44
C LYS A 416 27.53 -10.47 13.90
N ASP A 417 26.35 -11.04 14.12
CA ASP A 417 25.82 -11.31 15.47
C ASP A 417 26.56 -12.45 16.20
N THR A 418 27.21 -13.36 15.46
CA THR A 418 28.00 -14.46 16.05
C THR A 418 29.42 -14.05 16.47
N ARG A 419 29.87 -12.83 16.14
CA ARG A 419 31.17 -12.32 16.60
C ARG A 419 31.03 -11.60 17.94
N PRO A 420 31.92 -11.84 18.92
CA PRO A 420 31.95 -11.06 20.14
C PRO A 420 32.19 -9.59 19.78
N ARG A 421 31.33 -8.69 20.29
CA ARG A 421 31.56 -7.24 20.23
C ARG A 421 32.88 -6.97 20.94
N ARG A 422 33.90 -6.59 20.17
CA ARG A 422 35.21 -6.22 20.70
C ARG A 422 35.16 -4.90 21.43
#